data_AF-A0A962E1E4-F1
#
_entry.id   AF-A0A962E1E4-F1
#
_cell.length_a   1.000
_cell.length_b   1.000
_cell.length_c   1.000
_cell.angle_alpha   90.00
_cell.angle_beta   90.00
_cell.angle_gamma   90.00
#
_symmetry.space_group_name_H-M   'P 1'
#
loop_
_entity.id
_entity.type
_entity.pdbx_description
1 polymer ?
#
loop_
_entity_poly.entity_id
_entity_poly.type
_entity_poly.pdbx_seq_one_letter_code
_entity_poly.pdbx_strand_id
1 'polypeptide(L)'
;RQNLDPTSLGELIDLIGNIALGDAKSRSADILGHVFEYFLGEFALAEGKKGGQFYTPRSVVELLVEMLEPYKGRVFDPCCGSGGMFVQSEKFVEGHKGKINDISIYGQESNQTTWRLAKMNLAIRGIDSSQVKWNNEGSFLNDAHKDLKCDFIIANPPFNVSDWNGDLLRKDGRWQFGVPPTTNANFAWIQHFLYHLSPNGTAGFVLANGALSSDTQ
;
A
#
# COMPACT_ATOMS: atom_id res chain seq x y z
N ARG A 1 28.53 0.13 0.25
CA ARG A 1 27.74 -0.33 1.42
C ARG A 1 28.67 -0.22 2.62
N GLN A 2 28.52 0.79 3.47
CA GLN A 2 29.14 0.73 4.79
C GLN A 2 28.36 -0.33 5.57
N ASN A 3 29.04 -1.41 5.94
CA ASN A 3 28.45 -2.40 6.83
C ASN A 3 28.36 -1.75 8.22
N LEU A 4 27.24 -1.97 8.91
CA LEU A 4 27.16 -1.75 10.35
C LEU A 4 28.28 -2.54 11.01
N ASP A 5 29.03 -1.91 11.90
CA ASP A 5 30.09 -2.62 12.62
C ASP A 5 29.46 -3.65 13.59
N PRO A 6 30.14 -4.78 13.86
CA PRO A 6 29.59 -5.84 14.70
C PRO A 6 29.20 -5.39 16.11
N THR A 7 29.87 -4.37 16.67
CA THR A 7 29.57 -3.84 18.00
C THR A 7 28.22 -3.12 17.98
N SER A 8 28.02 -2.20 17.03
CA SER A 8 26.72 -1.51 16.85
C SER A 8 25.57 -2.50 16.59
N LEU A 9 25.84 -3.59 15.85
CA LEU A 9 24.84 -4.63 15.63
C LEU A 9 24.51 -5.40 16.93
N GLY A 10 25.53 -5.72 17.73
CA GLY A 10 25.34 -6.36 19.04
C GLY A 10 24.52 -5.48 19.99
N GLU A 11 24.88 -4.21 20.10
CA GLU A 11 24.15 -3.23 20.92
C GLU A 11 22.69 -3.07 20.47
N LEU A 12 22.43 -3.08 19.16
CA LEU A 12 21.08 -3.04 18.62
C LEU A 12 20.27 -4.30 18.97
N ILE A 13 20.89 -5.47 18.90
CA ILE A 13 20.25 -6.74 19.28
C ILE A 13 19.93 -6.73 20.78
N ASP A 14 20.87 -6.29 21.62
CA ASP A 14 20.67 -6.20 23.07
C ASP A 14 19.55 -5.20 23.41
N LEU A 15 19.50 -4.06 22.72
CA LEU A 15 18.43 -3.07 22.89
C LEU A 15 17.07 -3.68 22.56
N ILE A 16 16.93 -4.36 21.42
CA ILE A 16 15.68 -5.01 21.00
C ILE A 16 15.32 -6.18 21.93
N GLY A 17 16.30 -6.98 22.34
CA GLY A 17 16.10 -8.14 23.22
C GLY A 17 15.67 -7.76 24.64
N ASN A 18 16.07 -6.58 25.12
CA ASN A 18 15.70 -6.07 26.44
C ASN A 18 14.35 -5.33 26.47
N ILE A 19 13.77 -4.99 25.31
CA ILE A 19 12.37 -4.55 25.25
C ILE A 19 11.53 -5.76 25.63
N ALA A 20 11.10 -5.82 26.89
CA ALA A 20 10.38 -6.93 27.48
C ALA A 20 9.14 -7.30 26.64
N LEU A 21 9.28 -8.31 25.77
CA LEU A 21 8.18 -8.98 25.07
C LEU A 21 7.45 -9.89 26.08
N GLY A 22 6.85 -9.30 27.11
CA GLY A 22 6.24 -10.03 28.23
C GLY A 22 5.05 -10.89 27.82
N ASP A 23 5.20 -12.21 28.00
CA ASP A 23 4.25 -13.31 28.30
C ASP A 23 2.81 -13.33 27.77
N ALA A 24 2.46 -12.53 26.77
CA ALA A 24 1.36 -12.87 25.87
C ALA A 24 1.80 -12.62 24.43
N LYS A 25 1.90 -13.70 23.66
CA LYS A 25 2.30 -13.67 22.25
C LYS A 25 1.52 -12.63 21.41
N SER A 26 0.25 -12.40 21.74
CA SER A 26 -0.59 -11.38 21.09
C SER A 26 -0.20 -9.94 21.45
N ARG A 27 0.05 -9.65 22.74
CA ARG A 27 0.50 -8.31 23.19
C ARG A 27 1.88 -7.96 22.64
N SER A 28 2.76 -8.95 22.58
CA SER A 28 4.10 -8.81 21.99
C SER A 28 4.06 -8.49 20.49
N ALA A 29 3.19 -9.18 19.72
CA ALA A 29 3.03 -8.92 18.29
C ALA A 29 2.47 -7.52 17.99
N ASP A 30 1.50 -7.04 18.77
CA ASP A 30 0.93 -5.70 18.62
C ASP A 30 1.96 -4.60 18.91
N ILE A 31 2.75 -4.74 19.99
CA ILE A 31 3.83 -3.81 20.33
C ILE A 31 4.88 -3.77 19.21
N LEU A 32 5.35 -4.94 18.74
CA LEU A 32 6.33 -5.02 17.65
C LEU A 32 5.78 -4.41 16.35
N GLY A 33 4.50 -4.62 16.05
CA GLY A 33 3.82 -4.01 14.92
C GLY A 33 3.86 -2.48 15.00
N HIS A 34 3.49 -1.91 16.14
CA HIS A 34 3.52 -0.46 16.35
C HIS A 34 4.92 0.13 16.27
N VAL A 35 5.93 -0.53 16.86
CA VAL A 35 7.33 -0.11 16.75
C VAL A 35 7.80 -0.15 15.29
N PHE A 36 7.42 -1.19 14.55
CA PHE A 36 7.76 -1.32 13.12
C PHE A 36 7.15 -0.18 12.29
N GLU A 37 5.85 0.12 12.48
CA GLU A 37 5.19 1.23 11.77
C GLU A 37 5.77 2.59 12.12
N TYR A 38 6.12 2.80 13.40
CA TYR A 38 6.79 4.02 13.84
C TYR A 38 8.11 4.23 13.10
N PHE A 39 9.00 3.24 13.12
CA PHE A 39 10.30 3.35 12.45
C PHE A 39 10.16 3.48 10.93
N LEU A 40 9.20 2.78 10.33
CA LEU A 40 8.88 2.93 8.91
C LEU A 40 8.49 4.37 8.54
N GLY A 41 7.68 5.02 9.37
CA GLY A 41 7.33 6.43 9.23
C GLY A 41 8.54 7.36 9.40
N GLU A 42 9.35 7.14 10.45
CA GLU A 42 10.57 7.93 10.70
C GLU A 42 11.59 7.81 9.56
N PHE A 43 11.79 6.62 9.02
CA PHE A 43 12.67 6.42 7.86
C PHE A 43 12.14 7.11 6.60
N ALA A 44 10.82 7.08 6.37
CA ALA A 44 10.22 7.79 5.24
C ALA A 44 10.41 9.31 5.36
N LEU A 45 10.28 9.86 6.58
CA LEU A 45 10.55 11.28 6.86
C LEU A 45 12.02 11.64 6.66
N ALA A 46 12.94 10.81 7.17
CA ALA A 46 14.38 11.04 7.10
C ALA A 46 14.95 10.92 5.67
N GLU A 47 14.43 9.99 4.86
CA GLU A 47 14.85 9.85 3.45
C GLU A 47 14.37 10.99 2.55
N GLY A 48 13.52 11.90 3.05
CA GLY A 48 13.02 13.05 2.29
C GLY A 48 12.16 12.68 1.07
N LYS A 49 11.80 11.41 0.93
CA LYS A 49 10.93 10.90 -0.15
C LYS A 49 9.47 11.23 0.19
N LYS A 50 9.08 12.47 -0.07
CA LYS A 50 7.72 13.00 0.16
C LYS A 50 6.61 12.38 -0.72
N GLY A 51 6.92 11.35 -1.51
CA GLY A 51 5.98 10.71 -2.43
C GLY A 51 5.20 9.58 -1.75
N GLY A 52 3.87 9.53 -1.98
CA GLY A 52 2.94 8.55 -1.41
C GLY A 52 3.26 7.06 -1.64
N GLN A 53 4.27 6.75 -2.47
CA GLN A 53 4.75 5.38 -2.74
C GLN A 53 5.36 4.66 -1.54
N PHE A 54 5.97 5.37 -0.59
CA PHE A 54 6.74 4.71 0.49
C PHE A 54 5.93 4.56 1.78
N TYR A 55 5.26 5.64 2.19
CA TYR A 55 4.50 5.69 3.43
C TYR A 55 3.36 6.69 3.30
N THR A 56 2.16 6.25 3.67
CA THR A 56 0.99 7.12 3.80
C THR A 56 0.81 7.45 5.29
N PRO A 57 0.71 8.73 5.68
CA PRO A 57 0.48 9.09 7.07
C PRO A 57 -0.76 8.38 7.64
N ARG A 58 -0.62 7.87 8.86
CA ARG A 58 -1.65 7.08 9.55
C ARG A 58 -3.04 7.73 9.52
N SER A 59 -3.12 9.04 9.76
CA SER A 59 -4.40 9.78 9.75
C SER A 59 -5.15 9.73 8.42
N VAL A 60 -4.42 9.71 7.30
CA VAL A 60 -5.00 9.62 5.95
C VAL A 60 -5.48 8.19 5.67
N VAL A 61 -4.68 7.20 6.09
CA VAL A 61 -5.03 5.78 5.98
C VAL A 61 -6.28 5.47 6.79
N GLU A 62 -6.32 5.88 8.07
CA GLU A 62 -7.47 5.72 8.96
C GLU A 62 -8.73 6.35 8.35
N LEU A 63 -8.64 7.59 7.88
CA LEU A 63 -9.76 8.27 7.25
C LEU A 63 -10.31 7.49 6.04
N LEU A 64 -9.44 7.05 5.13
CA LEU A 64 -9.87 6.31 3.94
C LEU A 64 -10.55 4.99 4.30
N VAL A 65 -9.99 4.24 5.24
CA VAL A 65 -10.54 2.94 5.65
C VAL A 65 -11.90 3.11 6.35
N GLU A 66 -12.01 4.09 7.27
CA GLU A 66 -13.27 4.39 7.96
C GLU A 66 -14.37 4.87 6.99
N MET A 67 -14.01 5.60 5.93
CA MET A 67 -14.98 6.02 4.90
C MET A 67 -15.44 4.87 3.99
N LEU A 68 -14.58 3.88 3.74
CA LEU A 68 -14.88 2.76 2.84
C LEU A 68 -15.57 1.60 3.54
N GLU A 69 -15.39 1.47 4.86
CA GLU A 69 -16.00 0.44 5.70
C GLU A 69 -15.81 -1.00 5.14
N PRO A 70 -14.56 -1.48 4.94
CA PRO A 70 -14.29 -2.77 4.30
C PRO A 70 -14.58 -3.96 5.23
N TYR A 71 -15.84 -4.21 5.56
CA TYR A 71 -16.26 -5.28 6.48
C TYR A 71 -16.03 -6.69 5.93
N LYS A 72 -16.16 -6.87 4.62
CA LYS A 72 -16.04 -8.17 3.94
C LYS A 72 -15.75 -7.98 2.45
N GLY A 73 -15.00 -8.89 1.84
CA GLY A 73 -14.73 -8.89 0.41
C GLY A 73 -13.25 -8.66 0.07
N ARG A 74 -12.98 -8.30 -1.17
CA ARG A 74 -11.62 -8.17 -1.69
C ARG A 74 -11.16 -6.71 -1.59
N VAL A 75 -10.08 -6.49 -0.85
CA VAL A 75 -9.42 -5.19 -0.70
C VAL A 75 -8.18 -5.16 -1.59
N PHE A 76 -8.07 -4.17 -2.47
CA PHE A 76 -6.98 -4.08 -3.44
C PHE A 76 -6.24 -2.74 -3.33
N ASP A 77 -4.90 -2.81 -3.28
CA ASP A 77 -4.01 -1.65 -3.44
C ASP A 77 -2.94 -1.98 -4.50
N PRO A 78 -3.07 -1.48 -5.74
CA PRO A 78 -2.12 -1.75 -6.82
C PRO A 78 -0.79 -0.99 -6.68
N CYS A 79 -0.61 -0.20 -5.63
CA CYS A 79 0.61 0.57 -5.34
C CYS A 79 0.86 0.55 -3.83
N CYS A 80 0.85 -0.66 -3.25
CA CYS A 80 0.63 -0.86 -1.83
C CYS A 80 1.75 -0.34 -0.91
N GLY A 81 2.88 0.07 -1.47
CA GLY A 81 4.01 0.55 -0.70
C GLY A 81 4.38 -0.48 0.37
N SER A 82 4.44 -0.01 1.61
CA SER A 82 4.74 -0.81 2.81
C SER A 82 3.55 -1.55 3.43
N GLY A 83 2.40 -1.58 2.75
CA GLY A 83 1.22 -2.35 3.15
C GLY A 83 0.38 -1.73 4.26
N GLY A 84 0.57 -0.44 4.59
CA GLY A 84 -0.15 0.25 5.67
C GLY A 84 -1.68 0.26 5.49
N MET A 85 -2.17 0.36 4.25
CA MET A 85 -3.61 0.31 3.95
C MET A 85 -4.25 -1.01 4.40
N PHE A 86 -3.56 -2.14 4.20
CA PHE A 86 -4.05 -3.46 4.60
C PHE A 86 -4.04 -3.63 6.12
N VAL A 87 -2.98 -3.17 6.79
CA VAL A 87 -2.90 -3.19 8.26
C VAL A 87 -4.07 -2.44 8.87
N GLN A 88 -4.39 -1.25 8.36
CA GLN A 88 -5.51 -0.47 8.87
C GLN A 88 -6.86 -1.10 8.53
N SER A 89 -6.99 -1.73 7.37
CA SER A 89 -8.22 -2.45 6.98
C SER A 89 -8.55 -3.59 7.96
N GLU A 90 -7.56 -4.38 8.39
CA GLU A 90 -7.79 -5.39 9.42
C GLU A 90 -8.10 -4.79 10.79
N LYS A 91 -7.37 -3.74 11.20
CA LYS A 91 -7.66 -3.03 12.46
C LYS A 91 -9.08 -2.49 12.50
N PHE A 92 -9.60 -1.99 11.38
CA PHE A 92 -10.99 -1.56 11.24
C PHE A 92 -11.95 -2.73 11.48
N VAL A 93 -11.74 -3.87 10.82
CA VAL A 93 -12.59 -5.06 10.96
C VAL A 93 -12.58 -5.57 12.40
N GLU A 94 -11.41 -5.68 13.03
CA GLU A 94 -11.27 -6.08 14.44
C GLU A 94 -11.99 -5.11 15.39
N GLY A 95 -11.76 -3.79 15.22
CA GLY A 95 -12.35 -2.74 16.04
C GLY A 95 -13.89 -2.69 15.97
N HIS A 96 -14.45 -3.10 14.84
CA HIS A 96 -15.89 -3.16 14.60
C HIS A 96 -16.50 -4.56 14.78
N LYS A 97 -15.79 -5.49 15.43
CA LYS A 97 -16.24 -6.86 15.73
C LYS A 97 -16.57 -7.70 14.48
N GLY A 98 -16.00 -7.36 13.34
CA GLY A 98 -16.01 -8.21 12.14
C GLY A 98 -15.04 -9.38 12.27
N LYS A 99 -14.97 -10.23 11.24
CA LYS A 99 -14.00 -11.32 11.17
C LYS A 99 -12.95 -10.96 10.14
N ILE A 100 -11.68 -11.00 10.53
CA ILE A 100 -10.54 -10.71 9.64
C ILE A 100 -10.59 -11.56 8.37
N ASN A 101 -10.94 -12.85 8.51
CA ASN A 101 -11.05 -13.78 7.38
C ASN A 101 -12.20 -13.45 6.40
N ASP A 102 -13.07 -12.48 6.71
CA ASP A 102 -14.10 -12.01 5.79
C ASP A 102 -13.51 -11.05 4.74
N ILE A 103 -12.29 -10.52 4.94
CA ILE A 103 -11.56 -9.76 3.93
C ILE A 103 -10.41 -10.58 3.31
N SER A 104 -10.11 -10.31 2.04
CA SER A 104 -8.95 -10.85 1.34
C SER A 104 -8.16 -9.70 0.73
N ILE A 105 -6.89 -9.58 1.08
CA ILE A 105 -6.04 -8.48 0.59
C ILE A 105 -5.34 -8.88 -0.70
N TYR A 106 -5.24 -7.94 -1.63
CA TYR A 106 -4.52 -8.07 -2.89
C TYR A 106 -3.67 -6.82 -3.04
N GLY A 107 -2.43 -6.97 -3.47
CA GLY A 107 -1.57 -5.81 -3.65
C GLY A 107 -0.50 -5.99 -4.69
N GLN A 108 0.06 -4.87 -5.13
CA GLN A 108 1.21 -4.82 -6.00
C GLN A 108 2.12 -3.66 -5.62
N GLU A 109 3.43 -3.90 -5.65
CA GLU A 109 4.46 -2.89 -5.42
C GLU A 109 5.61 -3.11 -6.40
N SER A 110 6.13 -2.03 -7.00
CA SER A 110 7.17 -2.13 -8.03
C SER A 110 8.60 -2.10 -7.46
N ASN A 111 8.78 -1.43 -6.32
CA ASN A 111 10.03 -1.37 -5.61
C ASN A 111 10.24 -2.62 -4.75
N GLN A 112 11.25 -3.42 -5.08
CA GLN A 112 11.51 -4.68 -4.37
C GLN A 112 11.77 -4.50 -2.87
N THR A 113 12.45 -3.42 -2.47
CA THR A 113 12.74 -3.14 -1.06
C THR A 113 11.45 -2.77 -0.33
N THR A 114 10.63 -1.90 -0.91
CA THR A 114 9.34 -1.51 -0.35
C THR A 114 8.38 -2.71 -0.25
N TRP A 115 8.35 -3.57 -1.26
CA TRP A 115 7.58 -4.81 -1.22
C TRP A 115 8.02 -5.73 -0.07
N ARG A 116 9.34 -5.89 0.17
CA ARG A 116 9.84 -6.66 1.32
C ARG A 116 9.39 -6.06 2.64
N LEU A 117 9.38 -4.74 2.76
CA LEU A 117 8.85 -4.05 3.95
C LEU A 117 7.35 -4.36 4.13
N ALA A 118 6.54 -4.35 3.08
CA ALA A 118 5.14 -4.77 3.16
C ALA A 118 5.00 -6.21 3.62
N LYS A 119 5.77 -7.15 3.05
CA LYS A 119 5.74 -8.55 3.45
C LYS A 119 6.09 -8.74 4.93
N MET A 120 7.09 -8.01 5.44
CA MET A 120 7.43 -8.01 6.87
C MET A 120 6.32 -7.40 7.72
N ASN A 121 5.78 -6.24 7.32
CA ASN A 121 4.74 -5.51 8.05
C ASN A 121 3.48 -6.37 8.26
N LEU A 122 3.06 -7.06 7.20
CA LEU A 122 1.93 -7.97 7.19
C LEU A 122 2.21 -9.24 8.00
N ALA A 123 3.41 -9.82 7.88
CA ALA A 123 3.80 -11.02 8.62
C ALA A 123 3.85 -10.80 10.15
N ILE A 124 4.32 -9.64 10.61
CA ILE A 124 4.34 -9.29 12.05
C ILE A 124 2.93 -9.32 12.65
N ARG A 125 1.92 -8.99 11.84
CA ARG A 125 0.50 -8.95 12.23
C ARG A 125 -0.27 -10.22 11.88
N GLY A 126 0.39 -11.23 11.29
CA GLY A 126 -0.26 -12.48 10.90
C GLY A 126 -1.18 -12.36 9.67
N ILE A 127 -1.03 -11.31 8.88
CA ILE A 127 -1.84 -11.05 7.68
C ILE A 127 -1.32 -11.88 6.50
N ASP A 128 -2.19 -12.65 5.84
CA ASP A 128 -1.80 -13.38 4.64
C ASP A 128 -1.48 -12.41 3.50
N SER A 129 -0.21 -12.40 3.10
CA SER A 129 0.31 -11.56 2.03
C SER A 129 0.62 -12.35 0.75
N SER A 130 0.07 -13.56 0.59
CA SER A 130 0.26 -14.42 -0.58
C SER A 130 -0.10 -13.73 -1.90
N GLN A 131 -1.06 -12.80 -1.86
CA GLN A 131 -1.52 -11.99 -3.01
C GLN A 131 -0.89 -10.61 -3.11
N VAL A 132 0.11 -10.30 -2.28
CA VAL A 132 0.92 -9.07 -2.43
C VAL A 132 2.11 -9.38 -3.34
N LYS A 133 2.02 -8.93 -4.59
CA LYS A 133 2.94 -9.29 -5.68
C LYS A 133 3.99 -8.20 -5.91
N TRP A 134 5.10 -8.60 -6.49
CA TRP A 134 6.18 -7.71 -6.93
C TRP A 134 6.54 -8.00 -8.38
N ASN A 135 6.74 -6.93 -9.14
CA ASN A 135 7.49 -6.93 -10.39
C ASN A 135 8.11 -5.54 -10.57
N ASN A 136 9.19 -5.43 -11.33
CA ASN A 136 9.89 -4.15 -11.54
C ASN A 136 9.23 -3.25 -12.61
N GLU A 137 8.28 -3.78 -13.39
CA GLU A 137 7.59 -3.06 -14.48
C GLU A 137 6.43 -2.19 -13.97
N GLY A 138 5.92 -2.48 -12.78
CA GLY A 138 4.81 -1.78 -12.14
C GLY A 138 3.43 -2.18 -12.68
N SER A 139 2.41 -1.65 -12.03
CA SER A 139 1.00 -2.07 -12.20
C SER A 139 0.40 -1.67 -13.55
N PHE A 140 1.04 -0.74 -14.26
CA PHE A 140 0.66 -0.40 -15.61
C PHE A 140 1.16 -1.43 -16.62
N LEU A 141 2.46 -1.61 -16.77
CA LEU A 141 3.02 -2.48 -17.80
C LEU A 141 2.82 -3.98 -17.49
N ASN A 142 2.91 -4.36 -16.22
CA ASN A 142 2.75 -5.73 -15.77
C ASN A 142 1.82 -5.80 -14.57
N ASP A 143 0.52 -5.71 -14.85
CA ASP A 143 -0.51 -5.96 -13.86
C ASP A 143 -0.46 -7.43 -13.40
N ALA A 144 -0.15 -7.63 -12.12
CA ALA A 144 -0.05 -8.96 -11.51
C ALA A 144 -1.42 -9.58 -11.21
N HIS A 145 -2.50 -8.80 -11.29
CA HIS A 145 -3.87 -9.14 -10.91
C HIS A 145 -4.87 -8.84 -12.03
N LYS A 146 -4.50 -9.12 -13.30
CA LYS A 146 -5.23 -8.75 -14.54
C LYS A 146 -6.74 -8.96 -14.53
N ASP A 147 -7.19 -10.07 -13.91
CA ASP A 147 -8.59 -10.47 -13.88
C ASP A 147 -9.29 -10.17 -12.54
N LEU A 148 -8.58 -9.57 -11.58
CA LEU A 148 -9.12 -9.26 -10.28
C LEU A 148 -10.22 -8.20 -10.41
N LYS A 149 -11.41 -8.55 -9.93
CA LYS A 149 -12.45 -7.61 -9.54
C LYS A 149 -12.55 -7.57 -8.02
N CYS A 150 -12.41 -6.39 -7.45
CA CYS A 150 -12.36 -6.13 -6.02
C CYS A 150 -13.52 -5.28 -5.54
N ASP A 151 -13.86 -5.42 -4.27
CA ASP A 151 -14.97 -4.70 -3.64
C ASP A 151 -14.51 -3.34 -3.11
N PHE A 152 -13.25 -3.27 -2.68
CA PHE A 152 -12.64 -2.04 -2.19
C PHE A 152 -11.29 -1.81 -2.86
N ILE A 153 -11.09 -0.60 -3.34
CA ILE A 153 -9.75 -0.08 -3.67
C ILE A 153 -9.37 0.95 -2.62
N ILE A 154 -8.20 0.78 -2.03
CA ILE A 154 -7.65 1.70 -1.03
C ILE A 154 -6.22 2.01 -1.43
N ALA A 155 -5.95 3.19 -1.95
CA ALA A 155 -4.66 3.46 -2.59
C ALA A 155 -4.13 4.87 -2.36
N ASN A 156 -2.81 5.00 -2.30
CA ASN A 156 -2.11 6.29 -2.36
C ASN A 156 -1.03 6.21 -3.46
N PRO A 157 -1.43 6.33 -4.73
CA PRO A 157 -0.49 6.22 -5.83
C PRO A 157 0.55 7.34 -5.80
N PRO A 158 1.72 7.16 -6.45
CA PRO A 158 2.61 8.28 -6.67
C PRO A 158 1.93 9.42 -7.44
N PHE A 159 2.15 10.64 -6.97
CA PHE A 159 1.60 11.81 -7.61
C PHE A 159 2.46 12.27 -8.79
N ASN A 160 1.80 12.68 -9.87
CA ASN A 160 2.40 13.39 -11.01
C ASN A 160 3.61 12.66 -11.63
N VAL A 161 3.53 11.33 -11.73
CA VAL A 161 4.55 10.55 -12.44
C VAL A 161 4.45 10.84 -13.93
N SER A 162 5.49 11.44 -14.49
CA SER A 162 5.58 11.75 -15.92
C SER A 162 6.21 10.62 -16.75
N ASP A 163 6.96 9.72 -16.12
CA ASP A 163 7.62 8.59 -16.79
C ASP A 163 6.97 7.27 -16.37
N TRP A 164 5.71 7.08 -16.78
CA TRP A 164 4.92 5.88 -16.44
C TRP A 164 4.72 4.94 -17.64
N ASN A 165 5.45 5.15 -18.74
CA ASN A 165 5.36 4.39 -19.98
C ASN A 165 4.00 4.47 -20.71
N GLY A 166 3.30 5.61 -20.59
CA GLY A 166 1.99 5.80 -21.20
C GLY A 166 1.96 5.66 -22.73
N ASP A 167 3.07 5.94 -23.42
CA ASP A 167 3.18 5.77 -24.89
C ASP A 167 3.07 4.31 -25.33
N LEU A 168 3.52 3.35 -24.51
CA LEU A 168 3.38 1.93 -24.79
C LEU A 168 1.95 1.44 -24.60
N LEU A 169 1.16 2.19 -23.83
CA LEU A 169 -0.16 1.79 -23.36
C LEU A 169 -1.29 2.49 -24.12
N ARG A 170 -1.05 3.23 -25.20
CA ARG A 170 -2.10 4.04 -25.87
C ARG A 170 -3.37 3.27 -26.28
N LYS A 171 -3.30 1.95 -26.44
CA LYS A 171 -4.42 1.06 -26.82
C LYS A 171 -4.85 0.10 -25.70
N ASP A 172 -4.43 0.34 -24.46
CA ASP A 172 -4.75 -0.53 -23.33
C ASP A 172 -6.26 -0.56 -23.06
N GLY A 173 -6.78 -1.75 -22.71
CA GLY A 173 -8.20 -1.96 -22.43
C GLY A 173 -8.72 -1.22 -21.20
N ARG A 174 -7.84 -0.72 -20.31
CA ARG A 174 -8.22 0.08 -19.15
C ARG A 174 -8.75 1.47 -19.52
N TRP A 175 -8.40 2.00 -20.69
CA TRP A 175 -8.69 3.39 -21.08
C TRP A 175 -10.10 3.58 -21.65
N GLN A 176 -11.13 3.26 -20.88
CA GLN A 176 -12.54 3.38 -21.29
C GLN A 176 -13.06 4.83 -21.29
N PHE A 177 -12.38 5.74 -20.58
CA PHE A 177 -12.78 7.14 -20.41
C PHE A 177 -11.84 8.12 -21.12
N GLY A 178 -11.15 7.64 -22.16
CA GLY A 178 -10.11 8.39 -22.87
C GLY A 178 -8.72 7.97 -22.46
N VAL A 179 -7.74 8.17 -23.36
CA VAL A 179 -6.37 7.72 -23.13
C VAL A 179 -5.63 8.72 -22.23
N PRO A 180 -5.11 8.32 -21.06
CA PRO A 180 -4.44 9.24 -20.13
C PRO A 180 -3.26 10.00 -20.77
N PRO A 181 -2.95 11.22 -20.32
CA PRO A 181 -1.79 11.96 -20.78
C PRO A 181 -0.50 11.24 -20.36
N THR A 182 0.45 11.14 -21.28
CA THR A 182 1.72 10.44 -21.00
C THR A 182 2.59 11.20 -20.00
N THR A 183 2.37 12.51 -19.85
CA THR A 183 3.08 13.38 -18.92
C THR A 183 2.57 13.31 -17.48
N ASN A 184 1.45 12.63 -17.21
CA ASN A 184 0.92 12.49 -15.85
C ASN A 184 0.08 11.21 -15.65
N ALA A 185 0.53 10.33 -14.76
CA ALA A 185 -0.12 9.05 -14.46
C ALA A 185 -1.43 9.14 -13.62
N ASN A 186 -1.83 10.31 -13.11
CA ASN A 186 -2.97 10.40 -12.18
C ASN A 186 -4.26 9.81 -12.78
N PHE A 187 -4.61 10.15 -14.02
CA PHE A 187 -5.80 9.59 -14.69
C PHE A 187 -5.60 8.13 -15.14
N ALA A 188 -4.34 7.69 -15.33
CA ALA A 188 -4.04 6.28 -15.56
C ALA A 188 -4.33 5.45 -14.30
N TRP A 189 -3.98 5.94 -13.12
CA TRP A 189 -4.32 5.30 -11.84
C TRP A 189 -5.83 5.22 -11.63
N ILE A 190 -6.57 6.32 -11.84
CA ILE A 190 -8.04 6.32 -11.70
C ILE A 190 -8.66 5.25 -12.61
N GLN A 191 -8.27 5.20 -13.88
CA GLN A 191 -8.83 4.21 -14.80
C GLN A 191 -8.36 2.77 -14.50
N HIS A 192 -7.15 2.59 -13.98
CA HIS A 192 -6.71 1.29 -13.47
C HIS A 192 -7.54 0.85 -12.26
N PHE A 193 -7.87 1.75 -11.34
CA PHE A 193 -8.77 1.44 -10.22
C PHE A 193 -10.16 1.04 -10.72
N LEU A 194 -10.76 1.85 -11.60
CA LEU A 194 -12.07 1.56 -12.18
C LEU A 194 -12.09 0.22 -12.92
N TYR A 195 -10.99 -0.10 -13.62
CA TYR A 195 -10.86 -1.39 -14.29
C TYR A 195 -10.91 -2.57 -13.30
N HIS A 196 -10.30 -2.48 -12.12
CA HIS A 196 -10.32 -3.55 -11.12
C HIS A 196 -11.53 -3.52 -10.18
N LEU A 197 -12.38 -2.51 -10.25
CA LEU A 197 -13.53 -2.41 -9.37
C LEU A 197 -14.63 -3.39 -9.81
N SER A 198 -15.26 -4.08 -8.85
CA SER A 198 -16.48 -4.83 -9.12
C SER A 198 -17.64 -3.86 -9.41
N PRO A 199 -18.75 -4.31 -10.02
CA PRO A 199 -19.89 -3.43 -10.31
C PRO A 199 -20.47 -2.69 -9.10
N ASN A 200 -20.31 -3.26 -7.90
CA ASN A 200 -20.78 -2.67 -6.64
C ASN A 200 -19.61 -2.25 -5.73
N GLY A 201 -18.39 -2.24 -6.25
CA GLY A 201 -17.21 -1.88 -5.48
C GLY A 201 -17.08 -0.37 -5.30
N THR A 202 -16.32 0.03 -4.29
CA THR A 202 -16.01 1.42 -3.98
C THR A 202 -14.50 1.64 -3.94
N ALA A 203 -14.03 2.74 -4.50
CA ALA A 203 -12.62 3.11 -4.48
C ALA A 203 -12.41 4.38 -3.64
N GLY A 204 -11.48 4.31 -2.69
CA GLY A 204 -10.95 5.45 -1.95
C GLY A 204 -9.47 5.59 -2.22
N PHE A 205 -9.04 6.76 -2.67
CA PHE A 205 -7.64 6.99 -3.00
C PHE A 205 -7.25 8.46 -2.82
N VAL A 206 -5.95 8.70 -2.64
CA VAL A 206 -5.37 10.04 -2.51
C VAL A 206 -4.80 10.46 -3.86
N LEU A 207 -5.05 11.71 -4.26
CA LEU A 207 -4.41 12.34 -5.43
C LEU A 207 -4.04 13.79 -5.13
N ALA A 208 -3.11 14.33 -5.91
CA ALA A 208 -2.76 15.74 -5.83
C ALA A 208 -3.91 16.64 -6.32
N ASN A 209 -4.09 17.81 -5.69
CA ASN A 209 -5.16 18.77 -6.00
C ASN A 209 -5.26 19.12 -7.50
N GLY A 210 -4.13 19.15 -8.22
CA GLY A 210 -4.11 19.42 -9.66
C GLY A 210 -4.93 18.43 -10.51
N ALA A 211 -5.25 17.25 -9.98
CA ALA A 211 -6.14 16.30 -10.64
C ALA A 211 -7.61 16.81 -10.77
N LEU A 212 -8.03 17.75 -9.91
CA LEU A 212 -9.41 18.28 -9.89
C LEU A 212 -9.62 19.43 -10.88
N SER A 213 -8.56 20.12 -11.29
CA SER A 213 -8.64 21.37 -12.06
C SER A 213 -7.72 21.41 -13.28
N SER A 214 -7.15 20.27 -13.67
CA SER A 214 -6.31 20.15 -14.86
C SER A 214 -7.16 20.20 -16.13
N ASP A 215 -7.12 21.32 -16.86
CA ASP A 215 -7.75 21.48 -18.18
C ASP A 215 -6.99 20.77 -19.33
N THR A 216 -5.87 20.11 -19.02
CA THR A 216 -5.10 19.33 -20.00
C THR A 216 -5.78 18.00 -20.31
N GLN A 217 -6.71 18.04 -21.27
CA GLN A 217 -7.02 16.89 -22.15
C GLN A 217 -5.97 16.75 -23.26
#